data_AF-A0A9K3PJG2-F1
#
_entry.id   AF-A0A9K3PJG2-F1
#
_cell.length_a   1.000
_cell.length_b   1.000
_cell.length_c   1.000
_cell.angle_alpha   90.00
_cell.angle_beta   90.00
_cell.angle_gamma   90.00
#
_symmetry.space_group_name_H-M   'P 1'
#
loop_
_entity.id
_entity.type
_entity.pdbx_description
1 polymer ?
#
loop_
_entity_poly.entity_id
_entity_poly.type
_entity_poly.pdbx_seq_one_letter_code
_entity_poly.pdbx_strand_id
1 'polypeptide(L)'
;MGAQRKFHSITLSISDPLLRFAAVFSALIHDCKHAGLTNVELIALGTPEAIRYHNKTVAEQNSVDLAWTILMESKFKDLSACIYSNEVELVHFRKLMVNAVMATDIADKDLKSYRENRWELAFKDKSEKNHDSMDCDRKATIVFEYIIQASDVAHTMQHWATYQKFNCRLFEERYIAWLNGHLEKEPSLG
;
A
#
# COMPACT_ATOMS: atom_id res chain seq x y z
N MET A 1 24.37 30.70 -12.98
CA MET A 1 23.03 30.84 -13.60
C MET A 1 22.17 29.71 -13.07
N GLY A 2 21.40 29.97 -12.00
CA GLY A 2 20.54 28.96 -11.37
C GLY A 2 19.18 28.93 -12.05
N ALA A 3 18.82 27.80 -12.64
CA ALA A 3 17.47 27.60 -13.16
C ALA A 3 16.49 27.51 -11.98
N GLN A 4 15.66 28.54 -11.79
CA GLN A 4 14.48 28.46 -10.93
C GLN A 4 13.59 27.33 -11.46
N ARG A 5 13.44 26.26 -10.67
CA ARG A 5 12.40 25.25 -10.89
C ARG A 5 11.06 25.98 -10.79
N LYS A 6 10.38 26.15 -11.93
CA LYS A 6 8.99 26.63 -11.96
C LYS A 6 8.16 25.68 -11.09
N PHE A 7 7.43 26.25 -10.13
CA PHE A 7 6.36 25.57 -9.41
C PHE A 7 5.38 25.03 -10.46
N HIS A 8 5.47 23.73 -10.75
CA HIS A 8 4.41 23.05 -11.46
C HIS A 8 3.31 22.84 -10.42
N SER A 9 2.09 23.26 -10.75
CA SER A 9 0.91 22.73 -10.07
C SER A 9 1.07 21.21 -10.02
N ILE A 10 1.01 20.60 -8.83
CA ILE A 10 1.18 19.15 -8.64
C ILE A 10 -0.05 18.49 -9.26
N THR A 11 -0.03 18.32 -10.57
CA THR A 11 -1.01 17.52 -11.30
C THR A 11 -0.46 16.10 -11.31
N LEU A 12 -1.10 15.21 -10.56
CA LEU A 12 -0.82 13.78 -10.45
C LEU A 12 -1.16 13.11 -11.78
N SER A 13 -0.25 13.23 -12.74
CA SER A 13 -0.24 12.40 -13.93
C SER A 13 0.47 11.08 -13.63
N ILE A 14 0.12 9.99 -14.32
CA ILE A 14 0.97 8.77 -14.36
C ILE A 14 2.39 9.09 -14.87
N SER A 15 2.59 10.26 -15.47
CA SER A 15 3.91 10.77 -15.86
C SER A 15 4.71 11.43 -14.73
N ASP A 16 4.11 11.68 -13.57
CA ASP A 16 4.79 12.24 -12.41
C ASP A 16 5.86 11.25 -11.87
N PRO A 17 7.15 11.64 -11.88
CA PRO A 17 8.22 10.81 -11.34
C PRO A 17 8.02 10.46 -9.86
N LEU A 18 7.43 11.37 -9.07
CA LEU A 18 7.23 11.15 -7.64
C LEU A 18 6.17 10.07 -7.40
N LEU A 19 5.05 10.12 -8.12
CA LEU A 19 4.02 9.07 -8.09
C LEU A 19 4.58 7.70 -8.52
N ARG A 20 5.37 7.64 -9.59
CA ARG A 20 6.00 6.39 -10.05
C ARG A 20 6.96 5.81 -9.02
N PHE A 21 7.79 6.67 -8.43
CA PHE A 21 8.71 6.23 -7.39
C PHE A 21 7.93 5.76 -6.15
N ALA A 22 6.91 6.51 -5.72
CA ALA A 22 6.03 6.11 -4.63
C ALA A 22 5.37 4.75 -4.90
N ALA A 23 4.95 4.47 -6.14
CA ALA A 23 4.40 3.16 -6.51
C ALA A 23 5.37 2.01 -6.29
N VAL A 24 6.59 2.14 -6.82
CA VAL A 24 7.63 1.12 -6.68
C VAL A 24 8.05 0.98 -5.23
N PHE A 25 8.20 2.10 -4.52
CA PHE A 25 8.57 2.10 -3.11
C PHE A 25 7.50 1.45 -2.24
N SER A 26 6.22 1.79 -2.42
CA SER A 26 5.10 1.16 -1.72
C SER A 26 5.04 -0.33 -1.98
N ALA A 27 5.22 -0.78 -3.23
CA ALA A 27 5.27 -2.21 -3.55
C ALA A 27 6.42 -2.92 -2.83
N LEU A 28 7.59 -2.28 -2.71
CA LEU A 28 8.72 -2.81 -1.96
C LEU A 28 8.43 -2.96 -0.47
N ILE A 29 7.68 -2.01 0.13
CA ILE A 29 7.52 -1.94 1.58
C ILE A 29 6.21 -2.52 2.13
N HIS A 30 5.22 -2.84 1.29
CA HIS A 30 3.85 -3.10 1.77
C HIS A 30 3.74 -4.24 2.81
N ASP A 31 4.59 -5.27 2.71
CA ASP A 31 4.67 -6.41 3.64
C ASP A 31 5.94 -6.42 4.52
N CYS A 32 6.51 -5.25 4.82
CA CYS A 32 7.67 -5.16 5.72
C CYS A 32 7.39 -5.75 7.10
N LYS A 33 8.24 -6.70 7.53
CA LYS A 33 8.11 -7.40 8.83
C LYS A 33 6.75 -8.11 8.97
N HIS A 34 6.21 -8.66 7.87
CA HIS A 34 5.04 -9.53 7.92
C HIS A 34 5.31 -10.78 8.77
N ALA A 35 4.41 -11.12 9.68
CA ALA A 35 4.56 -12.22 10.64
C ALA A 35 4.02 -13.57 10.14
N GLY A 36 3.50 -13.60 8.90
CA GLY A 36 2.76 -14.75 8.37
C GLY A 36 1.36 -14.93 8.99
N LEU A 37 0.84 -13.86 9.58
CA LEU A 37 -0.43 -13.82 10.30
C LEU A 37 -1.29 -12.70 9.73
N THR A 38 -2.59 -12.97 9.61
CA THR A 38 -3.58 -11.98 9.18
C THR A 38 -3.81 -10.93 10.26
N ASN A 39 -4.39 -9.77 9.88
CA ASN A 39 -4.79 -8.75 10.85
C ASN A 39 -5.72 -9.29 11.95
N VAL A 40 -6.64 -10.21 11.63
CA VAL A 40 -7.53 -10.86 12.60
C VAL A 40 -6.74 -11.67 13.64
N GLU A 41 -5.73 -12.40 13.20
CA GLU A 41 -4.88 -13.23 14.08
C GLU A 41 -3.96 -12.36 14.94
N LEU A 42 -3.37 -11.31 14.38
CA LEU A 42 -2.54 -10.35 15.13
C LEU A 42 -3.34 -9.68 16.26
N ILE A 43 -4.62 -9.38 16.01
CA ILE A 43 -5.55 -8.83 16.99
C ILE A 43 -5.91 -9.86 18.06
N ALA A 44 -6.25 -11.09 17.64
CA ALA A 44 -6.62 -12.17 18.57
C ALA A 44 -5.47 -12.53 19.52
N LEU A 45 -4.23 -12.49 19.03
CA LEU A 45 -3.02 -12.72 19.82
C LEU A 45 -2.62 -11.53 20.71
N GLY A 46 -3.27 -10.37 20.57
CA GLY A 46 -2.93 -9.17 21.35
C GLY A 46 -1.51 -8.67 21.11
N THR A 47 -1.03 -8.76 19.87
CA THR A 47 0.34 -8.34 19.52
C THR A 47 0.57 -6.85 19.85
N PRO A 48 1.83 -6.44 20.14
CA PRO A 48 2.15 -5.03 20.40
C PRO A 48 1.70 -4.09 19.28
N GLU A 49 1.84 -4.54 18.03
CA GLU A 49 1.38 -3.84 16.84
C GLU A 49 -0.15 -3.67 16.85
N ALA A 50 -0.93 -4.72 17.18
CA ALA A 50 -2.39 -4.63 17.25
C ALA A 50 -2.85 -3.60 18.31
N ILE A 51 -2.20 -3.58 19.47
CA ILE A 51 -2.47 -2.59 20.53
C ILE A 51 -2.14 -1.18 20.04
N ARG A 52 -0.94 -0.99 19.46
CA ARG A 52 -0.45 0.29 18.95
C ARG A 52 -1.37 0.89 17.89
N TYR A 53 -1.87 0.07 16.98
CA TYR A 53 -2.70 0.48 15.85
C TYR A 53 -4.21 0.35 16.12
N HIS A 54 -4.60 0.15 17.38
CA HIS A 54 -5.99 0.05 17.81
C HIS A 54 -6.81 -0.95 16.97
N ASN A 55 -6.21 -2.11 16.67
CA ASN A 55 -6.82 -3.21 15.92
C ASN A 55 -7.27 -2.84 14.49
N LYS A 56 -6.69 -1.82 13.87
CA LYS A 56 -7.00 -1.43 12.49
C LYS A 56 -5.79 -1.60 11.60
N THR A 57 -5.92 -2.31 10.48
CA THR A 57 -4.91 -2.34 9.40
C THR A 57 -3.48 -2.53 9.94
N VAL A 58 -3.35 -3.52 10.82
CA VAL A 58 -2.24 -3.65 11.78
C VAL A 58 -0.93 -3.91 11.06
N ALA A 59 -0.92 -4.89 10.15
CA ALA A 59 0.25 -5.27 9.37
C ALA A 59 0.72 -4.13 8.47
N GLU A 60 -0.19 -3.51 7.72
CA GLU A 60 0.11 -2.45 6.77
C GLU A 60 0.61 -1.18 7.46
N GLN A 61 0.04 -0.82 8.63
CA GLN A 61 0.52 0.32 9.41
C GLN A 61 1.92 0.07 9.97
N ASN A 62 2.19 -1.16 10.45
CA ASN A 62 3.52 -1.55 10.89
C ASN A 62 4.55 -1.47 9.74
N SER A 63 4.18 -1.94 8.54
CA SER A 63 5.01 -1.84 7.34
C SER A 63 5.40 -0.39 7.02
N VAL A 64 4.40 0.51 7.02
CA VAL A 64 4.62 1.95 6.78
C VAL A 64 5.53 2.57 7.84
N ASP A 65 5.25 2.34 9.11
CA ASP A 65 6.00 2.95 10.21
C ASP A 65 7.46 2.46 10.22
N LEU A 66 7.68 1.17 9.99
CA LEU A 66 9.01 0.59 9.93
C LEU A 66 9.81 1.15 8.76
N ALA A 67 9.26 1.09 7.55
CA ALA A 67 9.93 1.58 6.35
C ALA A 67 10.21 3.09 6.42
N TRP A 68 9.26 3.87 6.94
CA TRP A 68 9.44 5.31 7.13
C TRP A 68 10.53 5.62 8.16
N THR A 69 10.53 4.91 9.29
CA THR A 69 11.55 5.09 10.32
C THR A 69 12.95 4.85 9.76
N ILE A 70 13.11 3.77 8.98
CA ILE A 70 14.38 3.44 8.31
C ILE A 70 14.76 4.53 7.31
N LEU A 71 13.84 4.98 6.45
CA LEU A 71 14.11 6.01 5.43
C LEU A 71 14.54 7.36 6.04
N MET A 72 14.08 7.68 7.26
CA MET A 72 14.44 8.90 7.97
C MET A 72 15.81 8.82 8.68
N GLU A 73 16.48 7.66 8.70
CA GLU A 73 17.81 7.54 9.29
C GLU A 73 18.83 8.39 8.53
N SER A 74 19.83 8.91 9.26
CA SER A 74 20.85 9.81 8.71
C SER A 74 21.65 9.22 7.55
N LYS A 75 21.80 7.90 7.50
CA LYS A 75 22.50 7.17 6.43
C LYS A 75 21.78 7.18 5.09
N PHE A 76 20.48 7.48 5.06
CA PHE A 76 19.68 7.58 3.83
C PHE A 76 19.39 9.02 3.40
N LYS A 77 20.04 10.03 4.01
CA LYS A 77 19.82 11.44 3.67
C LYS A 77 19.97 11.74 2.17
N ASP A 78 20.97 11.16 1.51
CA ASP A 78 21.21 11.36 0.08
C ASP A 78 20.10 10.76 -0.77
N LEU A 79 19.59 9.58 -0.40
CA LEU A 79 18.43 8.96 -1.03
C LEU A 79 17.18 9.84 -0.84
N SER A 80 16.90 10.25 0.39
CA SER A 80 15.76 11.10 0.72
C SER A 80 15.78 12.44 -0.03
N ALA A 81 16.95 13.05 -0.19
CA ALA A 81 17.15 14.27 -0.98
C ALA A 81 16.91 14.07 -2.49
N CYS A 82 16.98 12.83 -2.99
CA CYS A 82 16.62 12.49 -4.37
C CYS A 82 15.12 12.26 -4.55
N ILE A 83 14.38 11.94 -3.48
CA ILE A 83 12.94 11.66 -3.51
C ILE A 83 12.13 12.96 -3.39
N TYR A 84 12.53 13.84 -2.48
CA TYR A 84 11.85 15.11 -2.22
C TYR A 84 12.88 16.22 -1.95
N SER A 85 12.60 17.41 -2.48
CA SER A 85 13.46 18.60 -2.34
C SER A 85 12.98 19.59 -1.28
N ASN A 86 11.74 19.45 -0.80
CA ASN A 86 11.13 20.36 0.17
C ASN A 86 10.04 19.64 1.00
N GLU A 87 9.55 20.31 2.04
CA GLU A 87 8.54 19.77 2.97
C GLU A 87 7.22 19.41 2.28
N VAL A 88 6.82 20.18 1.25
CA VAL A 88 5.57 19.91 0.51
C VAL A 88 5.68 18.59 -0.25
N GLU A 89 6.80 18.34 -0.93
CA GLU A 89 7.09 17.08 -1.62
C GLU A 89 7.24 15.91 -0.65
N LEU A 90 7.86 16.12 0.52
CA LEU A 90 7.98 15.11 1.58
C LEU A 90 6.59 14.66 2.05
N VAL A 91 5.73 15.62 2.41
CA VAL A 91 4.36 15.35 2.85
C VAL A 91 3.56 14.67 1.75
N HIS A 92 3.74 15.10 0.50
CA HIS A 92 3.08 14.51 -0.65
C HIS A 92 3.52 13.05 -0.87
N PHE A 93 4.82 12.78 -0.87
CA PHE A 93 5.39 11.44 -0.97
C PHE A 93 4.87 10.53 0.13
N ARG A 94 4.90 10.99 1.39
CA ARG A 94 4.37 10.23 2.53
C ARG A 94 2.89 9.90 2.32
N LYS A 95 2.09 10.86 1.86
CA LYS A 95 0.66 10.65 1.61
C LYS A 95 0.43 9.59 0.52
N LEU A 96 1.15 9.65 -0.60
CA LEU A 96 1.07 8.65 -1.66
C LEU A 96 1.44 7.26 -1.14
N MET A 97 2.57 7.17 -0.42
CA MET A 97 3.07 5.91 0.13
C MET A 97 2.07 5.28 1.12
N VAL A 98 1.56 6.08 2.07
CA VAL A 98 0.57 5.64 3.06
C VAL A 98 -0.69 5.16 2.36
N ASN A 99 -1.26 5.96 1.45
CA ASN A 99 -2.49 5.58 0.75
C ASN A 99 -2.34 4.26 -0.01
N ALA A 100 -1.20 4.05 -0.68
CA ALA A 100 -0.92 2.82 -1.41
C ALA A 100 -0.80 1.59 -0.51
N VAL A 101 -0.05 1.68 0.60
CA VAL A 101 0.12 0.54 1.51
C VAL A 101 -1.17 0.27 2.28
N MET A 102 -1.91 1.29 2.73
CA MET A 102 -3.23 1.08 3.35
C MET A 102 -4.24 0.45 2.37
N ALA A 103 -4.04 0.60 1.06
CA ALA A 103 -4.90 -0.01 0.07
C ALA A 103 -4.73 -1.54 0.00
N THR A 104 -3.59 -2.11 0.42
CA THR A 104 -3.36 -3.56 0.39
C THR A 104 -4.14 -4.32 1.47
N ASP A 105 -4.66 -3.63 2.49
CA ASP A 105 -5.63 -4.24 3.43
C ASP A 105 -6.98 -4.43 2.72
N ILE A 106 -7.11 -5.56 2.04
CA ILE A 106 -8.31 -5.96 1.28
C ILE A 106 -9.33 -6.70 2.14
N ALA A 107 -8.94 -7.16 3.33
CA ALA A 107 -9.79 -7.98 4.20
C ALA A 107 -10.75 -7.12 5.03
N ASP A 108 -10.39 -5.87 5.35
CA ASP A 108 -11.26 -4.94 6.05
C ASP A 108 -12.44 -4.49 5.16
N LYS A 109 -13.66 -4.83 5.60
CA LYS A 109 -14.91 -4.55 4.87
C LYS A 109 -15.24 -3.07 4.82
N ASP A 110 -14.90 -2.31 5.86
CA ASP A 110 -15.17 -0.87 5.93
C ASP A 110 -14.24 -0.13 4.96
N LEU A 111 -12.95 -0.52 4.94
CA LEU A 111 -11.99 0.01 3.96
C LEU A 111 -12.35 -0.37 2.53
N LYS A 112 -12.79 -1.60 2.29
CA LYS A 112 -13.29 -2.03 0.98
C LYS A 112 -14.47 -1.16 0.53
N SER A 113 -15.49 -1.00 1.37
CA SER A 113 -16.66 -0.17 1.08
C SER A 113 -16.29 1.29 0.85
N TYR A 114 -15.36 1.83 1.64
CA TYR A 114 -14.85 3.18 1.48
C TYR A 114 -14.18 3.40 0.11
N ARG A 115 -13.38 2.44 -0.36
CA ARG A 115 -12.71 2.50 -1.66
C ARG A 115 -13.70 2.36 -2.82
N GLU A 116 -14.64 1.43 -2.73
CA GLU A 116 -15.71 1.27 -3.72
C GLU A 116 -16.53 2.56 -3.87
N ASN A 117 -16.89 3.20 -2.74
CA ASN A 117 -17.55 4.51 -2.75
C ASN A 117 -16.69 5.61 -3.39
N ARG A 118 -15.38 5.63 -3.13
CA ARG A 118 -14.45 6.58 -3.78
C ARG A 118 -14.38 6.37 -5.28
N TRP A 119 -14.34 5.12 -5.73
CA TRP A 119 -14.38 4.76 -7.14
C TRP A 119 -15.67 5.23 -7.80
N GLU A 120 -16.82 4.89 -7.21
CA GLU A 120 -18.12 5.33 -7.70
C GLU A 120 -18.19 6.87 -7.80
N LEU A 121 -17.81 7.59 -6.75
CA LEU A 121 -17.83 9.06 -6.77
C LEU A 121 -16.90 9.66 -7.84
N ALA A 122 -15.81 8.99 -8.19
CA ALA A 122 -14.86 9.45 -9.19
C ALA A 122 -15.29 9.09 -10.63
N PHE A 123 -16.04 8.01 -10.83
CA PHE A 123 -16.28 7.42 -12.15
C PHE A 123 -17.77 7.17 -12.52
N LYS A 124 -18.75 7.32 -11.62
CA LYS A 124 -20.18 7.02 -11.83
C LYS A 124 -20.98 8.16 -12.49
N ASP A 125 -20.42 8.77 -13.54
CA ASP A 125 -20.96 9.87 -14.38
C ASP A 125 -20.99 11.30 -13.81
N LYS A 126 -20.50 12.27 -14.61
CA LYS A 126 -21.21 13.51 -15.05
C LYS A 126 -20.65 14.01 -16.39
N SER A 127 -21.57 14.33 -17.31
CA SER A 127 -21.46 15.16 -18.52
C SER A 127 -20.17 15.97 -18.68
N GLU A 128 -19.65 16.07 -19.91
CA GLU A 128 -18.62 17.01 -20.41
C GLU A 128 -18.46 18.32 -19.60
N LYS A 129 -17.86 18.23 -18.42
CA LYS A 129 -17.47 19.37 -17.60
C LYS A 129 -15.96 19.35 -17.60
N ASN A 130 -15.37 20.51 -17.90
CA ASN A 130 -13.93 20.73 -17.85
C ASN A 130 -13.36 20.09 -16.58
N HIS A 131 -12.59 19.02 -16.73
CA HIS A 131 -11.91 18.37 -15.62
C HIS A 131 -10.88 19.35 -15.07
N ASP A 132 -11.13 19.88 -13.88
CA ASP A 132 -10.12 20.64 -13.15
C ASP A 132 -9.01 19.69 -12.67
N SER A 133 -7.80 20.22 -12.46
CA SER A 133 -6.61 19.46 -12.04
C SER A 133 -6.89 18.60 -10.80
N MET A 134 -7.65 19.12 -9.83
CA MET A 134 -7.97 18.39 -8.60
C MET A 134 -8.80 17.10 -8.83
N ASP A 135 -9.67 17.09 -9.86
CA ASP A 135 -10.44 15.89 -10.22
C ASP A 135 -9.53 14.83 -10.86
N CYS A 136 -8.59 15.27 -11.71
CA CYS A 136 -7.57 14.40 -12.28
C CYS A 136 -6.70 13.77 -11.19
N ASP A 137 -6.27 14.57 -10.21
CA ASP A 137 -5.41 14.12 -9.12
C ASP A 137 -6.06 13.08 -8.22
N ARG A 138 -7.35 13.30 -7.92
CA ARG A 138 -8.16 12.36 -7.15
C ARG A 138 -8.33 11.04 -7.90
N LYS A 139 -8.63 11.08 -9.20
CA LYS A 139 -8.76 9.90 -10.06
C LYS A 139 -7.44 9.13 -10.15
N ALA A 140 -6.32 9.84 -10.36
CA ALA A 140 -5.00 9.22 -10.42
C ALA A 140 -4.64 8.50 -9.12
N THR A 141 -4.94 9.11 -7.96
CA THR A 141 -4.73 8.47 -6.65
C THR A 141 -5.57 7.21 -6.50
N ILE A 142 -6.85 7.24 -6.90
CA ILE A 142 -7.72 6.05 -6.83
C ILE A 142 -7.21 4.95 -7.76
N VAL A 143 -6.86 5.27 -9.01
CA VAL A 143 -6.29 4.30 -9.95
C VAL A 143 -4.99 3.71 -9.40
N PHE A 144 -4.15 4.53 -8.78
CA PHE A 144 -2.90 4.10 -8.15
C PHE A 144 -3.14 3.09 -7.00
N GLU A 145 -4.09 3.36 -6.10
CA GLU A 145 -4.51 2.44 -5.03
C GLU A 145 -4.94 1.08 -5.61
N TYR A 146 -5.77 1.08 -6.67
CA TYR A 146 -6.24 -0.15 -7.33
C TYR A 146 -5.13 -0.91 -8.07
N ILE A 147 -4.14 -0.22 -8.66
CA ILE A 147 -2.99 -0.87 -9.31
C ILE A 147 -2.17 -1.66 -8.30
N ILE A 148 -1.93 -1.09 -7.11
CA ILE A 148 -1.19 -1.77 -6.04
C ILE A 148 -1.95 -3.01 -5.57
N GLN A 149 -3.27 -2.90 -5.35
CA GLN A 149 -4.11 -4.04 -4.98
C GLN A 149 -4.09 -5.16 -6.02
N ALA A 150 -4.25 -4.81 -7.30
CA ALA A 150 -4.21 -5.79 -8.39
C ALA A 150 -2.83 -6.46 -8.50
N SER A 151 -1.76 -5.72 -8.20
CA SER A 151 -0.39 -6.22 -8.23
C SER A 151 -0.12 -7.23 -7.12
N ASP A 152 -0.67 -7.00 -5.93
CA ASP A 152 -0.52 -7.87 -4.75
C ASP A 152 -1.12 -9.28 -5.00
N VAL A 153 -2.31 -9.33 -5.59
CA VAL A 153 -2.98 -10.61 -5.94
C VAL A 153 -2.62 -11.12 -7.34
N ALA A 154 -1.67 -10.50 -8.04
CA ALA A 154 -1.41 -10.77 -9.47
C ALA A 154 -1.01 -12.21 -9.76
N HIS A 155 -0.39 -12.90 -8.80
CA HIS A 155 0.01 -14.30 -8.91
C HIS A 155 -1.17 -15.23 -9.26
N THR A 156 -2.40 -14.86 -8.90
CA THR A 156 -3.63 -15.61 -9.23
C THR A 156 -4.00 -15.57 -10.72
N MET A 157 -3.46 -14.60 -11.45
CA MET A 157 -3.74 -14.35 -12.88
C MET A 157 -2.54 -14.68 -13.78
N GLN A 158 -1.43 -15.17 -13.21
CA GLN A 158 -0.23 -15.55 -13.96
C GLN A 158 -0.31 -16.99 -14.47
N HIS A 159 0.66 -17.39 -15.30
CA HIS A 159 0.80 -18.76 -15.78
C HIS A 159 0.78 -19.79 -14.63
N TRP A 160 0.26 -20.99 -14.90
CA TRP A 160 0.03 -22.06 -13.92
C TRP A 160 1.22 -22.31 -12.97
N ALA A 161 2.44 -22.35 -13.50
CA ALA A 161 3.64 -22.57 -12.68
C ALA A 161 3.86 -21.46 -11.63
N THR A 162 3.57 -20.21 -11.97
CA THR A 162 3.66 -19.07 -11.04
C THR A 162 2.54 -19.13 -10.02
N TYR A 163 1.30 -19.37 -10.48
CA TYR A 163 0.14 -19.57 -9.62
C TYR A 163 0.42 -20.63 -8.55
N GLN A 164 0.85 -21.83 -8.98
CA GLN A 164 1.12 -22.96 -8.10
C GLN A 164 2.24 -22.62 -7.11
N LYS A 165 3.36 -22.06 -7.59
CA LYS A 165 4.50 -21.69 -6.74
C LYS A 165 4.10 -20.79 -5.58
N PHE A 166 3.33 -19.72 -5.85
CA PHE A 166 2.96 -18.77 -4.81
C PHE A 166 1.88 -19.32 -3.87
N ASN A 167 0.93 -20.10 -4.38
CA ASN A 167 -0.06 -20.76 -3.51
C ASN A 167 0.57 -21.82 -2.60
N CYS A 168 1.58 -22.56 -3.06
CA CYS A 168 2.33 -23.48 -2.20
C CYS A 168 3.05 -22.72 -1.06
N ARG A 169 3.67 -21.58 -1.35
CA ARG A 169 4.32 -20.75 -0.31
C ARG A 169 3.34 -20.16 0.68
N LEU A 170 2.18 -19.71 0.20
CA LEU A 170 1.10 -19.25 1.07
C LEU A 170 0.63 -20.40 1.97
N PHE A 171 0.44 -21.60 1.43
CA PHE A 171 0.09 -22.78 2.22
C PHE A 171 1.14 -23.10 3.29
N GLU A 172 2.42 -23.09 2.93
CA GLU A 172 3.54 -23.32 3.88
C GLU A 172 3.53 -22.29 5.02
N GLU A 173 3.32 -21.01 4.71
CA GLU A 173 3.19 -19.94 5.71
C GLU A 173 2.05 -20.22 6.70
N ARG A 174 0.87 -20.56 6.17
CA ARG A 174 -0.30 -20.92 7.00
C ARG A 174 -0.03 -22.17 7.83
N TYR A 175 0.65 -23.17 7.27
CA TYR A 175 0.97 -24.40 7.97
C TYR A 175 1.96 -24.16 9.13
N ILE A 176 2.97 -23.31 8.93
CA ILE A 176 3.89 -22.88 9.98
C ILE A 176 3.14 -22.12 11.10
N ALA A 177 2.22 -21.21 10.74
CA ALA A 177 1.41 -20.52 11.74
C ALA A 177 0.56 -21.50 12.58
N TRP A 178 -0.01 -22.53 11.96
CA TRP A 178 -0.72 -23.60 12.67
C TRP A 178 0.19 -24.42 13.60
N LEU A 179 1.37 -24.85 13.12
CA LEU A 179 2.34 -25.58 13.96
C LEU A 179 2.78 -24.79 15.19
N ASN A 180 2.86 -23.46 15.07
CA ASN A 180 3.17 -22.56 16.17
C ASN A 180 1.97 -22.28 17.10
N GLY A 181 0.81 -22.90 16.85
CA GLY A 181 -0.40 -22.74 17.65
C GLY A 181 -1.12 -21.41 17.43
N HIS A 182 -0.79 -20.67 16.37
CA HIS A 182 -1.47 -19.40 16.04
C HIS A 182 -2.80 -19.61 15.29
N LEU A 183 -3.00 -20.78 14.69
CA LEU A 183 -4.23 -21.14 13.97
C LEU A 183 -4.94 -22.30 14.67
N GLU A 184 -6.27 -22.22 14.77
CA GLU A 184 -7.08 -23.30 15.35
C GLU A 184 -7.26 -24.50 14.39
N LYS A 185 -7.32 -24.23 13.09
CA LYS A 185 -7.59 -25.24 12.05
C LYS A 185 -6.32 -25.58 11.29
N GLU A 186 -6.11 -26.88 11.06
CA GLU A 186 -5.03 -27.37 10.21
C GLU A 186 -5.29 -27.00 8.74
N PRO A 187 -4.38 -26.27 8.06
CA PRO A 187 -4.61 -25.80 6.69
C PRO A 187 -4.77 -26.90 5.63
N SER A 188 -4.32 -28.12 5.89
CA SER A 188 -4.36 -29.26 4.96
C SER A 188 -5.73 -29.94 4.90
N LEU A 189 -6.56 -29.76 5.93
CA LEU A 189 -7.84 -30.47 6.13
C LEU A 189 -9.05 -29.69 5.57
N GLY A 190 -8.82 -28.85 4.56
CA GLY A 190 -9.81 -27.93 3.97
C GLY A 190 -11.21 -28.48 3.80
#